data_AF-Q18CZ7-F1
#
_entry.id   AF-Q18CZ7-F1
#
_cell.length_a   1.000
_cell.length_b   1.000
_cell.length_c   1.000
_cell.angle_alpha   90.00
_cell.angle_beta   90.00
_cell.angle_gamma   90.00
#
_symmetry.space_group_name_H-M   'P 1'
#
loop_
_entity.id
_entity.type
_entity.pdbx_description
1 polymer ?
#
loop_
_entity_poly.entity_id
_entity_poly.type
_entity_poly.pdbx_seq_one_letter_code
_entity_poly.pdbx_strand_id
1 'polypeptide(L)'
;MDKNFKFRLQKVLDLKVKDEEEIKMEFAKIQQKKIDIETNLENLESNYSKYSISKNNDSIQNQKITINYLLALNNSIMDLSEELDKSTNELEKARKQLISKQIERKSLEKLKEKKYGQYYKEENLKEQNTNDEFASMSYLRNRQVL
;
A
#
# COMPACT_ATOMS: atom_id res chain seq x y z
N MET A 1 -24.17 -4.52 5.88
CA MET A 1 -25.00 -3.37 5.45
C MET A 1 -26.31 -3.91 4.92
N ASP A 2 -27.42 -3.26 5.24
CA ASP A 2 -28.73 -3.56 4.66
C ASP A 2 -28.65 -3.58 3.11
N LYS A 3 -29.32 -4.56 2.49
CA LYS A 3 -29.34 -4.77 1.02
C LYS A 3 -30.01 -3.63 0.27
N ASN A 4 -30.87 -2.86 0.94
CA ASN A 4 -31.60 -1.76 0.33
C ASN A 4 -30.79 -0.45 0.27
N PHE A 5 -29.69 -0.35 1.04
CA PHE A 5 -28.83 0.84 1.02
C PHE A 5 -28.03 0.93 -0.28
N LYS A 6 -28.23 2.01 -1.04
CA LYS A 6 -27.48 2.30 -2.27
C LYS A 6 -26.57 3.51 -2.09
N PHE A 7 -25.27 3.28 -2.04
CA PHE A 7 -24.29 4.37 -2.01
C PHE A 7 -24.09 4.96 -3.40
N ARG A 8 -24.49 6.23 -3.60
CA ARG A 8 -24.42 6.91 -4.91
C ARG A 8 -23.02 6.92 -5.54
N LEU A 9 -21.97 6.97 -4.71
CA LEU A 9 -20.58 7.01 -5.17
C LEU A 9 -19.90 5.62 -5.16
N GLN A 10 -20.67 4.52 -5.14
CA GLN A 10 -20.09 3.17 -5.08
C GLN A 10 -19.12 2.91 -6.24
N LYS A 11 -19.51 3.25 -7.48
CA LYS A 11 -18.63 3.09 -8.65
C LYS A 11 -17.33 3.87 -8.51
N VAL A 12 -17.38 5.08 -7.93
CA VAL A 12 -16.18 5.91 -7.72
C VAL A 12 -15.29 5.27 -6.66
N LEU A 13 -15.87 4.77 -5.57
CA LEU A 13 -15.13 4.05 -4.54
C LEU A 13 -14.45 2.79 -5.12
N ASP A 14 -15.16 2.02 -5.95
CA ASP A 14 -14.61 0.82 -6.58
C ASP A 14 -13.42 1.16 -7.51
N LEU A 15 -13.50 2.26 -8.26
CA LEU A 15 -12.37 2.77 -9.05
C LEU A 15 -11.19 3.16 -8.15
N LYS A 16 -11.44 3.82 -7.02
CA LYS A 16 -10.37 4.20 -6.07
C LYS A 16 -9.70 3.00 -5.39
N VAL A 17 -10.44 1.91 -5.17
CA VAL A 17 -9.86 0.65 -4.69
C VAL A 17 -8.89 0.10 -5.75
N LYS A 18 -9.29 0.06 -7.01
CA LYS A 18 -8.43 -0.40 -8.11
C LYS A 18 -7.19 0.48 -8.28
N ASP A 19 -7.36 1.80 -8.27
CA ASP A 19 -6.24 2.76 -8.32
C ASP A 19 -5.22 2.48 -7.19
N GLU A 20 -5.69 2.20 -5.96
CA GLU A 20 -4.82 1.88 -4.82
C GLU A 20 -4.11 0.53 -5.04
N GLU A 21 -4.81 -0.49 -5.54
CA GLU A 21 -4.23 -1.80 -5.84
C GLU A 21 -3.12 -1.71 -6.90
N GLU A 22 -3.32 -0.94 -7.96
CA GLU A 22 -2.31 -0.71 -9.01
C GLU A 22 -1.05 -0.06 -8.44
N ILE A 23 -1.21 1.02 -7.66
CA ILE A 23 -0.07 1.71 -7.04
C ILE A 23 0.62 0.83 -6.00
N LYS A 24 -0.12 -0.03 -5.28
CA LYS A 24 0.44 -0.98 -4.34
C LYS A 24 1.31 -2.04 -5.04
N MET A 25 0.86 -2.54 -6.20
CA MET A 25 1.65 -3.46 -7.01
C MET A 25 2.93 -2.79 -7.53
N GLU A 26 2.84 -1.54 -7.99
CA GLU A 26 4.00 -0.80 -8.45
C GLU A 26 5.01 -0.53 -7.33
N PHE A 27 4.53 -0.11 -6.16
CA PHE A 27 5.36 0.05 -4.97
C PHE A 27 6.11 -1.26 -4.61
N ALA A 28 5.43 -2.40 -4.65
CA ALA A 28 6.04 -3.69 -4.36
C ALA A 28 7.15 -4.06 -5.36
N LYS A 29 6.98 -3.75 -6.65
CA LYS A 29 8.02 -3.98 -7.67
C LYS A 29 9.25 -3.12 -7.43
N ILE A 30 9.07 -1.83 -7.14
CA ILE A 30 10.17 -0.91 -6.85
C ILE A 30 10.90 -1.34 -5.57
N GLN A 31 10.15 -1.79 -4.56
CA GLN A 31 10.72 -2.33 -3.33
C GLN A 31 11.55 -3.59 -3.60
N GLN A 32 11.05 -4.51 -4.42
CA GLN A 32 11.80 -5.71 -4.79
C GLN A 32 13.09 -5.35 -5.55
N LYS A 33 13.01 -4.43 -6.52
CA LYS A 33 14.17 -3.95 -7.26
C LYS A 33 15.26 -3.42 -6.31
N LYS A 34 14.86 -2.62 -5.32
CA LYS A 34 15.78 -2.09 -4.30
C LYS A 34 16.48 -3.23 -3.52
N ILE A 35 15.72 -4.23 -3.07
CA ILE A 35 16.25 -5.39 -2.34
C ILE A 35 17.26 -6.15 -3.19
N ASP A 36 16.97 -6.33 -4.48
CA ASP A 36 17.87 -7.04 -5.40
C ASP A 36 19.20 -6.26 -5.57
N ILE A 37 19.14 -4.92 -5.67
CA ILE A 37 20.33 -4.05 -5.71
C ILE A 37 21.13 -4.15 -4.40
N GLU A 38 20.47 -4.05 -3.24
CA GLU A 38 21.13 -4.16 -1.93
C GLU A 38 21.85 -5.51 -1.79
N THR A 39 21.19 -6.61 -2.17
CA THR A 39 21.76 -7.96 -2.15
C THR A 39 22.99 -8.07 -3.06
N ASN A 40 22.93 -7.48 -4.26
CA ASN A 40 24.05 -7.48 -5.19
C ASN A 40 25.24 -6.67 -4.65
N LEU A 41 24.97 -5.52 -4.03
CA LEU A 41 25.97 -4.66 -3.44
C LEU A 41 26.67 -5.38 -2.28
N GLU A 42 25.92 -6.01 -1.37
CA GLU A 42 26.48 -6.83 -0.27
C GLU A 42 27.40 -7.95 -0.80
N ASN A 43 27.00 -8.62 -1.88
CA ASN A 43 27.81 -9.66 -2.52
C ASN A 43 29.13 -9.10 -3.08
N LEU A 44 29.09 -7.94 -3.74
CA LEU A 44 30.30 -7.31 -4.30
C LEU A 44 31.22 -6.79 -3.21
N GLU A 45 30.69 -6.17 -2.15
CA GLU A 45 31.48 -5.71 -1.01
C GLU A 45 32.15 -6.89 -0.28
N SER A 46 31.42 -7.99 -0.11
CA SER A 46 31.96 -9.23 0.45
C SER A 46 33.11 -9.79 -0.40
N ASN A 47 32.94 -9.81 -1.73
CA ASN A 47 34.00 -10.22 -2.65
C ASN A 47 35.21 -9.28 -2.57
N TYR A 48 34.98 -7.96 -2.57
CA TYR A 48 36.05 -6.97 -2.44
C TYR A 48 36.86 -7.17 -1.16
N SER A 49 36.18 -7.34 -0.01
CA SER A 49 36.81 -7.63 1.28
C SER A 49 37.64 -8.92 1.22
N LYS A 50 37.09 -10.00 0.66
CA LYS A 50 37.78 -11.30 0.53
C LYS A 50 39.08 -11.21 -0.26
N TYR A 51 39.08 -10.51 -1.40
CA TYR A 51 40.25 -10.42 -2.29
C TYR A 51 41.22 -9.30 -1.90
N SER A 52 40.78 -8.29 -1.14
CA SER A 52 41.67 -7.24 -0.62
C SER A 52 42.55 -7.70 0.54
N ILE A 53 42.10 -8.70 1.32
CA ILE A 53 42.81 -9.24 2.49
C ILE A 53 43.84 -10.32 2.10
N SER A 54 43.77 -10.90 0.89
CA SER A 54 44.68 -11.97 0.48
C SER A 54 46.13 -11.47 0.36
N LYS A 55 47.00 -11.86 1.31
CA LYS A 55 48.41 -11.45 1.36
C LYS A 55 49.26 -12.11 0.27
N ASN A 56 49.68 -11.30 -0.70
CA ASN A 56 51.03 -11.09 -1.25
C ASN A 56 52.15 -12.13 -1.01
N ASN A 57 51.94 -13.41 -1.35
CA ASN A 57 53.04 -14.33 -1.72
C ASN A 57 53.00 -14.67 -3.22
N ASP A 58 52.25 -13.88 -3.98
CA ASP A 58 51.95 -14.08 -5.38
C ASP A 58 52.92 -13.33 -6.30
N SER A 59 53.13 -13.87 -7.50
CA SER A 59 53.96 -13.25 -8.54
C SER A 59 53.49 -11.83 -8.89
N ILE A 60 54.39 -10.98 -9.40
CA ILE A 60 54.06 -9.62 -9.88
C ILE A 60 52.88 -9.64 -10.87
N GLN A 61 52.76 -10.69 -11.69
CA GLN A 61 51.66 -10.86 -12.64
C GLN A 61 50.32 -11.09 -11.92
N ASN A 62 50.29 -11.95 -10.90
CA ASN A 62 49.09 -12.22 -10.10
C ASN A 62 48.65 -10.96 -9.33
N GLN A 63 49.59 -10.18 -8.80
CA GLN A 63 49.28 -8.91 -8.13
C GLN A 63 48.58 -7.91 -9.06
N LYS A 64 49.05 -7.77 -10.32
CA LYS A 64 48.40 -6.91 -11.32
C LYS A 64 46.97 -7.38 -11.65
N ILE A 65 46.76 -8.69 -11.75
CA ILE A 65 45.43 -9.26 -12.00
C ILE A 65 44.49 -8.94 -10.83
N THR A 66 44.94 -9.15 -9.58
CA THR A 66 44.15 -8.85 -8.38
C THR A 66 43.80 -7.37 -8.28
N ILE A 67 44.76 -6.46 -8.54
CA ILE A 67 44.51 -5.02 -8.53
C ILE A 67 43.45 -4.64 -9.57
N ASN A 68 43.57 -5.13 -10.81
CA ASN A 68 42.59 -4.85 -11.86
C ASN A 68 41.20 -5.37 -11.50
N TYR A 69 41.12 -6.56 -10.91
CA TYR A 69 39.86 -7.13 -10.43
C TYR A 69 39.23 -6.30 -9.31
N LEU A 70 40.02 -5.87 -8.31
CA LEU A 70 39.54 -5.01 -7.23
C LEU A 70 39.07 -3.65 -7.74
N LEU A 71 39.75 -3.07 -8.73
CA LEU A 71 39.30 -1.84 -9.38
C LEU A 71 37.96 -2.02 -10.10
N ALA A 72 37.78 -3.13 -10.83
CA ALA A 72 36.51 -3.45 -11.49
C ALA A 72 35.37 -3.67 -10.49
N LEU A 73 35.64 -4.35 -9.36
CA LEU A 73 34.69 -4.50 -8.27
C LEU A 73 34.30 -3.15 -7.68
N ASN A 74 35.29 -2.29 -7.39
CA ASN A 74 35.03 -0.98 -6.80
C ASN A 74 34.17 -0.10 -7.73
N ASN A 75 34.48 -0.06 -9.03
CA ASN A 75 33.64 0.63 -10.01
C ASN A 75 32.21 0.07 -10.02
N SER A 76 32.05 -1.25 -9.97
CA SER A 76 30.72 -1.89 -9.94
C SER A 76 29.94 -1.55 -8.67
N ILE A 77 30.62 -1.47 -7.51
CA ILE A 77 30.04 -1.04 -6.24
C ILE A 77 29.59 0.42 -6.31
N MET A 78 30.42 1.30 -6.90
CA MET A 78 30.07 2.71 -7.09
C MET A 78 28.82 2.86 -7.97
N ASP A 79 28.78 2.17 -9.11
CA ASP A 79 27.64 2.21 -10.03
C ASP A 79 26.34 1.71 -9.36
N LEU A 80 26.42 0.58 -8.63
CA LEU A 80 25.26 0.03 -7.91
C LEU A 80 24.83 0.90 -6.72
N SER A 81 25.77 1.57 -6.05
CA SER A 81 25.44 2.53 -5.00
C SER A 81 24.64 3.71 -5.56
N GLU A 82 25.01 4.21 -6.74
CA GLU A 82 24.25 5.27 -7.40
C GLU A 82 22.86 4.77 -7.84
N GLU A 83 22.76 3.53 -8.33
CA GLU A 83 21.47 2.92 -8.64
C GLU A 83 20.60 2.73 -7.39
N LEU A 84 21.20 2.34 -6.27
CA LEU A 84 20.52 2.18 -4.99
C LEU A 84 19.93 3.50 -4.49
N ASP A 85 20.67 4.60 -4.62
CA ASP A 85 20.19 5.93 -4.29
C ASP A 85 19.00 6.34 -5.17
N LYS A 86 19.08 6.08 -6.48
CA LYS A 86 17.97 6.33 -7.42
C LYS A 86 16.74 5.50 -7.04
N SER A 87 16.92 4.19 -6.81
CA SER A 87 15.84 3.28 -6.43
C SER A 87 15.22 3.64 -5.08
N THR A 88 16.02 4.15 -4.13
CA THR A 88 15.52 4.62 -2.83
C THR A 88 14.67 5.87 -2.98
N ASN A 89 15.09 6.81 -3.82
CA ASN A 89 14.30 8.01 -4.14
C ASN A 89 12.99 7.66 -4.86
N GLU A 90 13.02 6.70 -5.79
CA GLU A 90 11.82 6.20 -6.47
C GLU A 90 10.85 5.53 -5.49
N LEU A 91 11.36 4.70 -4.58
CA LEU A 91 10.57 4.03 -3.55
C LEU A 91 9.85 5.05 -2.65
N GLU A 92 10.53 6.12 -2.23
CA GLU A 92 9.92 7.18 -1.42
C GLU A 92 8.86 7.98 -2.19
N LYS A 93 9.04 8.20 -3.50
CA LYS A 93 8.00 8.80 -4.35
C LYS A 93 6.78 7.88 -4.45
N ALA A 94 6.99 6.60 -4.72
CA ALA A 94 5.92 5.59 -4.79
C ALA A 94 5.18 5.45 -3.46
N ARG A 95 5.91 5.49 -2.33
CA ARG A 95 5.33 5.49 -0.98
C ARG A 95 4.38 6.65 -0.75
N LYS A 96 4.79 7.88 -1.10
CA LYS A 96 3.95 9.07 -0.99
C LYS A 96 2.69 8.97 -1.86
N GLN A 97 2.83 8.44 -3.08
CA GLN A 97 1.69 8.20 -3.97
C GLN A 97 0.71 7.18 -3.38
N LEU A 98 1.21 6.06 -2.86
CA LEU A 98 0.38 5.04 -2.22
C LEU A 98 -0.40 5.61 -1.03
N ILE A 99 0.24 6.40 -0.18
CA ILE A 99 -0.41 7.08 0.94
C ILE A 99 -1.53 8.01 0.44
N SER A 100 -1.27 8.78 -0.62
CA SER A 100 -2.29 9.67 -1.22
C SER A 100 -3.52 8.89 -1.68
N LYS A 101 -3.32 7.78 -2.41
CA LYS A 101 -4.42 6.93 -2.88
C LYS A 101 -5.20 6.27 -1.75
N GLN A 102 -4.50 5.84 -0.70
CA GLN A 102 -5.12 5.33 0.52
C GLN A 102 -6.02 6.37 1.19
N ILE A 103 -5.56 7.62 1.26
CA ILE A 103 -6.36 8.72 1.84
C ILE A 103 -7.61 8.99 1.00
N GLU A 104 -7.48 9.02 -0.34
CA GLU A 104 -8.61 9.19 -1.25
C GLU A 104 -9.67 8.10 -1.06
N ARG A 105 -9.27 6.81 -1.06
CA ARG A 105 -10.19 5.68 -0.85
C ARG A 105 -10.83 5.74 0.53
N LYS A 106 -10.03 5.85 1.59
CA LYS A 106 -10.54 5.88 2.98
C LYS A 106 -11.50 7.04 3.23
N SER A 107 -11.26 8.20 2.61
CA SER A 107 -12.18 9.33 2.67
C SER A 107 -13.56 8.98 2.12
N LEU A 108 -13.62 8.25 0.99
CA LEU A 108 -14.88 7.81 0.40
C LEU A 108 -15.55 6.69 1.21
N GLU A 109 -14.78 5.77 1.79
CA GLU A 109 -15.32 4.73 2.69
C GLU A 109 -15.97 5.36 3.92
N LYS A 110 -15.28 6.31 4.56
CA LYS A 110 -15.81 7.02 5.72
C LYS A 110 -17.08 7.80 5.38
N LEU A 111 -17.16 8.36 4.17
CA LEU A 111 -18.38 8.98 3.66
C LEU A 111 -19.51 7.96 3.48
N LYS A 112 -19.21 6.77 2.93
CA LYS A 112 -20.17 5.67 2.77
C LYS A 112 -20.71 5.21 4.12
N GLU A 113 -19.84 5.01 5.10
CA GLU A 113 -20.22 4.63 6.47
C GLU A 113 -21.13 5.67 7.12
N LYS A 114 -20.79 6.97 7.00
CA LYS A 114 -21.64 8.06 7.50
C LYS A 114 -23.01 8.05 6.85
N LYS A 115 -23.07 7.86 5.53
CA LYS A 115 -24.33 7.80 4.77
C LYS A 115 -25.16 6.58 5.16
N TYR A 116 -24.53 5.45 5.38
CA TYR A 116 -25.18 4.25 5.88
C TYR A 116 -25.79 4.48 7.28
N GLY A 117 -25.05 5.12 8.18
CA GLY A 117 -25.55 5.46 9.51
C GLY A 117 -26.74 6.42 9.48
N GLN A 118 -26.78 7.36 8.53
CA GLN A 118 -27.94 8.24 8.31
C GLN A 118 -29.15 7.42 7.83
N TYR A 119 -28.96 6.61 6.79
CA TYR A 119 -30.01 5.74 6.25
C TYR A 119 -30.61 4.83 7.32
N TYR A 120 -29.77 4.17 8.12
CA TYR A 120 -30.23 3.27 9.17
C TYR A 120 -31.08 3.98 10.24
N LYS A 121 -30.69 5.20 10.63
CA LYS A 121 -31.47 6.01 11.57
C LYS A 121 -32.83 6.40 11.00
N GLU A 122 -32.88 6.75 9.72
CA GLU A 122 -34.13 7.09 9.02
C GLU A 122 -35.08 5.89 8.92
N GLU A 123 -34.56 4.70 8.60
CA GLU A 123 -35.36 3.48 8.56
C GLU A 123 -35.92 3.11 9.93
N ASN A 124 -35.10 3.16 10.99
CA ASN A 124 -35.57 2.92 12.35
C ASN A 124 -36.67 3.90 12.79
N LEU A 125 -36.53 5.18 12.41
CA LEU A 125 -37.54 6.19 12.74
C LEU A 125 -38.87 5.91 12.01
N LYS A 126 -38.81 5.50 10.73
CA LYS A 126 -40.01 5.10 9.99
C LYS A 126 -40.69 3.90 10.64
N GLU A 127 -39.90 2.87 10.99
CA GLU A 127 -40.42 1.66 11.65
C GLU A 127 -41.09 2.01 12.98
N GLN A 128 -40.44 2.84 13.80
CA GLN A 128 -41.02 3.32 15.06
C GLN A 128 -42.35 4.04 14.85
N ASN A 129 -42.40 4.99 13.92
CA ASN A 129 -43.64 5.72 13.62
C ASN A 129 -44.76 4.77 13.16
N THR A 130 -44.44 3.79 12.29
CA THR A 130 -45.45 2.80 11.86
C THR A 130 -45.95 1.94 13.01
N ASN A 131 -45.07 1.52 13.93
CA ASN A 131 -45.45 0.75 15.10
C ASN A 131 -46.35 1.55 16.06
N ASP A 132 -46.03 2.82 16.27
CA ASP A 132 -46.84 3.73 17.11
C ASP A 132 -48.23 3.99 16.49
N GLU A 133 -48.31 4.12 15.15
CA GLU A 133 -49.57 4.19 14.41
C GLU A 133 -50.39 2.90 14.57
N PHE A 134 -49.78 1.73 14.41
CA PHE A 134 -50.46 0.44 14.61
C PHE A 134 -50.96 0.25 16.05
N ALA A 135 -50.18 0.65 17.04
CA ALA A 135 -50.56 0.61 18.45
C ALA A 135 -51.75 1.53 18.72
N SER A 136 -51.72 2.76 18.19
CA SER A 136 -52.80 3.74 18.31
C SER A 136 -54.09 3.24 17.67
N MET A 137 -54.02 2.71 16.44
CA MET A 137 -55.18 2.14 15.74
C MET A 137 -55.75 0.93 16.46
N SER A 138 -54.89 0.04 16.98
CA SER A 138 -55.32 -1.13 17.74
C SER A 138 -56.00 -0.73 19.05
N TYR A 139 -55.46 0.27 19.75
CA TYR A 139 -56.07 0.83 20.95
C TYR A 139 -57.46 1.42 20.67
N LEU A 140 -57.59 2.24 19.62
CA LEU A 140 -58.87 2.84 19.22
C LEU A 140 -59.92 1.78 18.86
N ARG A 141 -59.54 0.76 18.10
CA ARG A 141 -60.43 -0.36 17.72
C ARG A 141 -60.93 -1.13 18.94
N ASN A 142 -60.05 -1.45 19.90
CA ASN A 142 -60.44 -2.18 21.10
C ASN A 142 -61.38 -1.37 22.01
N ARG A 143 -61.37 -0.03 21.90
CA ARG A 143 -62.25 0.87 22.66
C ARG A 143 -63.64 1.05 22.05
N GLN A 144 -63.80 0.80 20.75
CA GLN A 144 -65.10 0.87 20.05
C GLN A 144 -65.94 -0.41 20.18
N VAL A 145 -65.36 -1.49 20.71
CA VAL A 145 -66.02 -2.80 20.90
C VAL A 145 -66.55 -2.97 22.35
N LEU A 146 -66.51 -1.91 23.16
CA LEU A 146 -67.17 -1.77 24.46
C LEU A 146 -68.34 -0.80 24.34
#